data_AF-A0A078AG69-F1
#
_entry.id   AF-A0A078AG69-F1
#
_cell.length_a   1.000
_cell.length_b   1.000
_cell.length_c   1.000
_cell.angle_alpha   90.00
_cell.angle_beta   90.00
_cell.angle_gamma   90.00
#
_symmetry.space_group_name_H-M   'P 1'
#
loop_
_entity.id
_entity.type
_entity.pdbx_description
1 polymer ?
#
loop_
_entity_poly.entity_id
_entity_poly.type
_entity_poly.pdbx_seq_one_letter_code
_entity_poly.pdbx_strand_id
1 'polypeptide(L)'
;MEHSSSQAYITNKSQLQTGAPPKCAKKSSYKVDLKNGQTYYWCTCGLSKTQPFCDGSHVQMPGYKPLKFTHEGPDGIKGLCGCKLNKNESGAFCDGSHKNVPDW
;
A
#
# COMPACT_ATOMS: atom_id res chain seq x y z
N MET A 1 0.22 -27.68 -8.68
CA MET A 1 -0.08 -26.55 -7.78
C MET A 1 0.60 -25.34 -8.41
N GLU A 2 -0.16 -24.45 -9.03
CA GLU A 2 0.39 -23.36 -9.85
C GLU A 2 1.18 -22.39 -8.97
N HIS A 3 2.50 -22.38 -9.13
CA HIS A 3 3.34 -21.32 -8.60
C HIS A 3 3.04 -20.05 -9.40
N SER A 4 2.10 -19.25 -8.89
CA SER A 4 1.61 -18.00 -9.51
C SER A 4 2.70 -16.93 -9.49
N SER A 5 3.57 -16.96 -10.50
CA SER A 5 4.57 -15.93 -10.77
C SER A 5 4.04 -14.79 -11.65
N SER A 6 2.71 -14.69 -11.88
CA SER A 6 2.12 -13.81 -12.91
C SER A 6 1.26 -12.66 -12.40
N GLN A 7 0.99 -12.56 -11.10
CA GLN A 7 0.06 -11.54 -10.62
C GLN A 7 0.70 -10.14 -10.53
N ALA A 8 0.11 -9.16 -11.22
CA ALA A 8 0.56 -7.76 -11.27
C ALA A 8 0.36 -6.98 -9.96
N TYR A 9 -0.33 -7.58 -9.00
CA TYR A 9 -0.63 -7.02 -7.68
C TYR A 9 -0.60 -8.12 -6.61
N ILE A 10 -0.48 -7.69 -5.36
CA ILE A 10 -0.63 -8.54 -4.16
C ILE A 10 -1.97 -8.26 -3.49
N THR A 11 -2.44 -9.19 -2.67
CA THR A 11 -3.58 -8.99 -1.76
C THR A 11 -3.14 -9.03 -0.29
N ASN A 12 -1.90 -9.46 -0.03
CA ASN A 12 -1.29 -9.45 1.30
C ASN A 12 0.21 -9.10 1.19
N LYS A 13 0.72 -8.26 2.10
CA LYS A 13 2.12 -7.80 2.12
C LYS A 13 3.14 -8.93 2.25
N SER A 14 2.80 -10.06 2.88
CA SER A 14 3.71 -11.22 2.95
C SER A 14 4.06 -11.80 1.57
N GLN A 15 3.30 -11.45 0.53
CA GLN A 15 3.59 -11.83 -0.86
C GLN A 15 4.68 -10.95 -1.50
N LEU A 16 5.11 -9.87 -0.83
CA LEU A 16 6.22 -9.04 -1.28
C LEU A 16 7.55 -9.77 -1.05
N GLN A 17 8.38 -9.83 -2.09
CA GLN A 17 9.72 -10.42 -2.02
C GLN A 17 10.76 -9.32 -2.21
N THR A 18 10.92 -8.47 -1.19
CA THR A 18 11.66 -7.21 -1.29
C THR A 18 13.02 -7.28 -0.63
N GLY A 19 14.05 -6.71 -1.26
CA GLY A 19 15.41 -6.64 -0.69
C GLY A 19 15.66 -5.45 0.25
N ALA A 20 14.72 -4.51 0.35
CA ALA A 20 14.85 -3.29 1.15
C ALA A 20 13.48 -2.82 1.67
N PRO A 21 13.43 -2.09 2.80
CA PRO A 21 12.19 -1.50 3.32
C PRO A 21 11.62 -0.45 2.36
N PRO A 22 10.31 -0.16 2.43
CA PRO A 22 9.68 0.81 1.54
C PRO A 22 10.12 2.23 1.89
N LYS A 23 10.04 3.12 0.90
CA LYS A 23 10.16 4.55 1.17
C LYS A 23 8.95 5.02 1.97
N CYS A 24 9.20 5.78 3.03
CA CYS A 24 8.19 6.51 3.77
C CYS A 24 7.82 7.72 2.92
N ALA A 25 6.67 7.65 2.24
CA ALA A 25 6.22 8.78 1.43
C ALA A 25 5.80 9.97 2.31
N LYS A 26 5.24 9.68 3.50
CA LYS A 26 4.79 10.67 4.47
C LYS A 26 4.61 10.02 5.85
N LYS A 27 5.04 10.69 6.93
CA LYS A 27 4.81 10.27 8.32
C LYS A 27 3.38 10.55 8.83
N SER A 28 2.35 10.34 7.98
CA SER A 28 0.94 10.42 8.36
C SER A 28 0.06 9.68 7.35
N SER A 29 -1.26 9.65 7.57
CA SER A 29 -2.22 9.15 6.57
C SER A 29 -2.47 10.13 5.40
N TYR A 30 -2.99 9.57 4.31
CA TYR A 30 -3.68 10.27 3.23
C TYR A 30 -5.19 10.11 3.42
N LYS A 31 -5.94 11.22 3.41
CA LYS A 31 -7.40 11.20 3.48
C LYS A 31 -7.94 10.95 2.07
N VAL A 32 -8.71 9.89 1.88
CA VAL A 32 -9.29 9.52 0.58
C VAL A 32 -10.77 9.20 0.78
N ASP A 33 -11.63 9.76 -0.08
CA ASP A 33 -13.03 9.34 -0.17
C ASP A 33 -13.12 7.99 -0.89
N LEU A 34 -13.38 6.93 -0.13
CA LEU A 34 -13.54 5.58 -0.68
C LEU A 34 -15.01 5.29 -0.95
N LYS A 35 -15.27 4.56 -2.04
CA LYS A 35 -16.62 4.17 -2.47
C LYS A 35 -16.84 2.68 -2.22
N ASN A 36 -18.02 2.33 -1.73
CA ASN A 36 -18.40 0.96 -1.45
C ASN A 36 -18.25 0.09 -2.70
N GLY A 37 -17.63 -1.09 -2.56
CA GLY A 37 -17.39 -2.02 -3.65
C GLY A 37 -16.32 -1.58 -4.66
N GLN A 38 -15.72 -0.39 -4.51
CA GLN A 38 -14.67 0.05 -5.42
C GLN A 38 -13.32 -0.60 -5.04
N THR A 39 -12.63 -1.12 -6.05
CA THR A 39 -11.27 -1.64 -5.93
C THR A 39 -10.24 -0.52 -6.11
N TYR A 40 -9.23 -0.52 -5.26
CA TYR A 40 -8.10 0.39 -5.31
C TYR A 40 -6.77 -0.38 -5.29
N TYR A 41 -5.71 0.28 -5.77
CA TYR A 41 -4.36 -0.25 -5.80
C TYR A 41 -3.45 0.67 -4.96
N TRP A 42 -3.22 0.28 -3.72
CA TRP A 42 -2.41 1.06 -2.80
C TRP A 42 -0.91 0.90 -3.10
N CYS A 43 -0.18 2.01 -3.07
CA CYS A 43 1.27 2.03 -3.22
C CYS A 43 1.92 1.45 -1.98
N THR A 44 2.65 0.34 -2.16
CA THR A 44 3.42 -0.36 -1.11
C THR A 44 4.88 0.12 -1.04
N CYS A 45 5.46 0.60 -2.14
CA CYS A 45 6.88 0.99 -2.21
C CYS A 45 7.18 2.42 -1.72
N GLY A 46 6.18 3.31 -1.71
CA GLY A 46 6.34 4.72 -1.36
C GLY A 46 6.93 5.63 -2.44
N LEU A 47 7.25 5.11 -3.62
CA LEU A 47 7.82 5.90 -4.74
C LEU A 47 6.77 6.56 -5.64
N SER A 48 5.49 6.21 -5.50
CA SER A 48 4.42 6.78 -6.33
C SER A 48 4.34 8.30 -6.17
N LYS A 49 4.10 8.98 -7.29
CA LYS A 49 3.84 10.43 -7.39
C LYS A 49 2.36 10.75 -7.17
N THR A 50 1.47 9.76 -7.25
CA THR A 50 0.01 9.89 -7.03
C THR A 50 -0.44 9.22 -5.73
N GLN A 51 0.35 9.41 -4.66
CA GLN A 51 0.04 8.85 -3.34
C GLN A 51 -1.43 9.14 -2.91
N PRO A 52 -2.10 8.20 -2.24
CA PRO A 52 -1.58 6.93 -1.71
C PRO A 52 -1.60 5.76 -2.70
N PHE A 53 -2.00 5.98 -3.96
CA PHE A 53 -2.20 4.91 -4.94
C PHE A 53 -0.97 4.64 -5.78
N CYS A 54 -0.93 3.45 -6.40
CA CYS A 54 0.15 3.04 -7.28
C CYS A 54 0.04 3.71 -8.65
N ASP A 55 1.14 4.23 -9.16
CA ASP A 55 1.30 4.83 -10.49
C ASP A 55 2.27 4.04 -11.40
N GLY A 56 2.72 2.87 -10.95
CA GLY A 56 3.72 2.06 -11.65
C GLY A 56 5.16 2.33 -11.21
N SER A 57 5.44 3.36 -10.40
CA SER A 57 6.81 3.67 -9.94
C SER A 57 7.48 2.55 -9.13
N HIS A 58 6.72 1.55 -8.68
CA HIS A 58 7.25 0.37 -7.99
C HIS A 58 8.23 -0.45 -8.83
N VAL A 59 8.21 -0.34 -10.16
CA VAL A 59 9.18 -1.03 -11.04
C VAL A 59 10.63 -0.60 -10.79
N GLN A 60 10.84 0.58 -10.17
CA GLN A 60 12.16 1.06 -9.77
C GLN A 60 12.70 0.35 -8.51
N MET A 61 11.86 -0.43 -7.82
CA MET A 61 12.21 -1.11 -6.57
C MET A 61 11.82 -2.59 -6.65
N PRO A 62 12.76 -3.48 -6.99
CA PRO A 62 12.48 -4.91 -7.20
C PRO A 62 11.76 -5.56 -6.01
N GLY A 63 10.82 -6.45 -6.33
CA GLY A 63 10.01 -7.16 -5.34
C GLY A 63 8.75 -6.44 -4.88
N TYR A 64 8.62 -5.14 -5.17
CA TYR A 64 7.42 -4.38 -4.84
C TYR A 64 6.32 -4.55 -5.90
N LYS A 65 5.08 -4.69 -5.42
CA LYS A 65 3.84 -4.71 -6.21
C LYS A 65 2.75 -3.92 -5.50
N PRO A 66 1.80 -3.31 -6.20
CA PRO A 66 0.66 -2.66 -5.57
C PRO A 66 -0.20 -3.66 -4.77
N LEU A 67 -0.73 -3.21 -3.63
CA LEU A 67 -1.70 -3.98 -2.87
C LEU A 67 -3.11 -3.65 -3.37
N LYS A 68 -3.77 -4.64 -3.95
CA LYS A 68 -5.18 -4.57 -4.35
C LYS A 68 -6.05 -4.76 -3.12
N PHE A 69 -6.98 -3.85 -2.89
CA PHE A 69 -8.04 -4.01 -1.90
C PHE A 69 -9.36 -3.43 -2.42
N THR A 70 -10.49 -3.97 -1.95
CA THR A 70 -11.82 -3.42 -2.18
C THR A 70 -12.31 -2.79 -0.89
N HIS A 71 -12.89 -1.59 -0.97
CA HIS A 71 -13.53 -0.96 0.19
C HIS A 71 -14.94 -1.53 0.36
N GLU A 72 -15.14 -2.33 1.40
CA GLU A 72 -16.46 -2.84 1.78
C GLU A 72 -17.01 -2.01 2.94
N GLY A 73 -18.20 -1.44 2.76
CA GLY A 73 -18.87 -0.58 3.74
C GLY A 73 -19.23 0.79 3.18
N PRO A 74 -19.82 1.68 3.99
CA PRO A 74 -20.34 2.95 3.49
C PRO A 74 -19.24 3.82 2.88
N ASP A 75 -19.64 4.60 1.88
CA ASP A 75 -18.81 5.65 1.29
C ASP A 75 -18.25 6.60 2.36
N GLY A 76 -17.05 7.12 2.12
CA GLY A 76 -16.54 8.26 2.88
C GLY A 76 -15.03 8.30 3.06
N ILE A 77 -14.60 9.33 3.78
CA ILE A 77 -13.19 9.64 3.98
C ILE A 77 -12.54 8.61 4.91
N LYS A 78 -11.53 7.90 4.41
CA LYS A 78 -10.67 6.98 5.17
C LYS A 78 -9.22 7.43 5.12
N GLY A 79 -8.45 7.02 6.13
CA GLY A 79 -7.01 7.27 6.20
C GLY A 79 -6.21 6.10 5.63
N LEU A 80 -5.64 6.25 4.45
CA LEU A 80 -4.69 5.29 3.90
C LEU A 80 -3.27 5.58 4.38
N CYS A 81 -2.50 4.53 4.61
CA CYS A 81 -1.15 4.61 5.16
C CYS A 81 -0.20 5.33 4.20
N GLY A 82 0.46 6.38 4.69
CA GLY A 82 1.49 7.12 3.95
C GLY A 82 2.91 6.63 4.22
N CYS A 83 3.20 6.09 5.40
CA CYS A 83 4.54 5.62 5.73
C CYS A 83 4.87 4.23 5.19
N LYS A 84 3.86 3.48 4.76
CA LYS A 84 3.93 2.12 4.17
C LYS A 84 4.26 1.00 5.16
N LEU A 85 4.57 1.36 6.40
CA LEU A 85 4.89 0.45 7.50
C LEU A 85 3.70 0.10 8.41
N ASN A 86 2.45 0.21 7.94
CA ASN A 86 1.30 -0.30 8.70
C ASN A 86 1.41 -1.84 8.85
N LYS A 87 1.01 -2.36 10.00
CA LYS A 87 1.11 -3.76 10.41
C LYS A 87 0.06 -4.66 9.76
N ASN A 88 -1.10 -4.11 9.40
CA ASN A 88 -2.13 -4.88 8.69
C ASN A 88 -1.62 -5.25 7.28
N GLU A 89 -1.25 -6.51 7.11
CA GLU A 89 -0.66 -7.03 5.88
C GLU A 89 -1.66 -7.10 4.72
N SER A 90 -2.95 -7.27 4.99
CA SER A 90 -4.00 -7.30 3.97
C SER A 90 -4.65 -5.93 3.76
N GLY A 91 -4.16 -4.88 4.44
CA GLY A 91 -4.83 -3.58 4.51
C GLY A 91 -3.95 -2.40 4.09
N ALA A 92 -4.58 -1.42 3.43
CA ALA A 92 -3.96 -0.14 3.06
C ALA A 92 -4.13 0.95 4.15
N PHE A 93 -4.89 0.68 5.21
CA PHE A 93 -5.30 1.67 6.20
C PHE A 93 -4.18 2.05 7.17
N CYS A 94 -4.20 3.31 7.61
CA CYS A 94 -3.29 3.82 8.62
C CYS A 94 -3.66 3.26 10.00
N ASP A 95 -2.67 2.72 10.70
CA ASP A 95 -2.80 2.16 12.06
C ASP A 95 -1.93 2.91 13.10
N GLY A 96 -1.37 4.06 12.71
CA GLY A 96 -0.52 4.87 13.59
C GLY A 96 0.96 4.46 13.60
N SER A 97 1.37 3.43 12.87
CA SER A 97 2.77 2.97 12.82
C SER A 97 3.76 4.05 12.35
N HIS A 98 3.28 5.11 11.68
CA HIS A 98 4.08 6.26 11.28
C HIS A 98 4.76 7.00 12.44
N LYS A 99 4.29 6.82 13.68
CA LYS A 99 4.92 7.39 14.89
C LYS A 99 6.28 6.78 15.21
N ASN A 100 6.55 5.57 14.70
CA ASN A 100 7.77 4.80 15.00
C ASN A 100 8.64 4.60 13.76
N VAL A 101 8.41 5.36 12.69
CA VAL A 101 9.24 5.28 11.47
C VAL A 101 10.52 6.09 11.71
N PRO A 102 11.71 5.48 11.58
CA PRO A 102 12.98 6.19 11.72
C PRO A 102 13.09 7.36 10.72
N ASP A 103 13.80 8.42 11.11
CA ASP A 103 14.28 9.45 10.18
C ASP A 103 15.52 8.91 9.46
N TRP A 104 15.33 8.25 8.32
CA TRP A 104 16.40 7.86 7.40
C TRP A 104 16.47 8.80 6.20
#